data_AF-A0A810QFE7-F1
#
_entry.id   AF-A0A810QFE7-F1
#
_cell.length_a   1.000
_cell.length_b   1.000
_cell.length_c   1.000
_cell.angle_alpha   90.00
_cell.angle_beta   90.00
_cell.angle_gamma   90.00
#
_symmetry.space_group_name_H-M   'P 1'
#
loop_
_entity.id
_entity.type
_entity.pdbx_description
1 polymer ?
#
loop_
_entity_poly.entity_id
_entity_poly.type
_entity_poly.pdbx_seq_one_letter_code
_entity_poly.pdbx_strand_id
1 'polypeptide(L)'
;MKKIQVTYFFEDSGFCKDVFKSVDIPHYYYNRDTASGVWYTSTPDYYANDRRIQQDVIIEVVAGGRVIALDGNGDFEGKRPFVPFNEFEKSLANSFAGQQPKLRSYEEMKAKLLSLPGGEAYADPHRYWENWVFNLDFRHVTEQIVGAASWMGVEFHILAIQYTHIPTGFVFTNYRFRPASLPSGSDSRDLLLYDWQAEDLSAALPDQSGINKNKEE
;
A
#
# COMPACT_ATOMS: atom_id res chain seq x y z
N MET A 1 36.51 7.51 -6.41
CA MET A 1 35.36 6.61 -6.62
C MET A 1 34.64 7.01 -7.89
N LYS A 2 34.20 6.03 -8.68
CA LYS A 2 33.37 6.29 -9.86
C LYS A 2 31.95 6.58 -9.39
N LYS A 3 31.22 7.42 -10.12
CA LYS A 3 29.83 7.77 -9.81
C LYS A 3 28.93 7.38 -10.98
N ILE A 4 27.77 6.82 -10.66
CA ILE A 4 26.70 6.53 -11.60
C ILE A 4 25.44 7.20 -11.06
N GLN A 5 24.78 7.99 -11.90
CA GLN A 5 23.51 8.59 -11.55
C GLN A 5 22.36 7.75 -12.10
N VAL A 6 21.38 7.48 -11.24
CA VAL A 6 20.21 6.67 -11.59
C VAL A 6 18.93 7.30 -11.05
N THR A 7 17.81 7.04 -11.70
CA THR A 7 16.47 7.40 -11.21
C THR A 7 15.71 6.11 -10.91
N TYR A 8 15.01 6.07 -9.77
CA TYR A 8 14.15 4.94 -9.43
C TYR A 8 13.08 4.73 -10.51
N PHE A 9 12.92 3.49 -10.98
CA PHE A 9 11.96 3.16 -12.01
C PHE A 9 10.74 2.42 -11.44
N PHE A 10 10.95 1.29 -10.79
CA PHE A 10 9.90 0.55 -10.06
C PHE A 10 10.52 -0.49 -9.11
N GLU A 11 9.73 -0.99 -8.17
CA GLU A 11 10.07 -2.15 -7.35
C GLU A 11 9.42 -3.40 -7.97
N ASP A 12 10.22 -4.44 -8.14
CA ASP A 12 9.77 -5.77 -8.50
C ASP A 12 9.75 -6.65 -7.24
N SER A 13 8.64 -6.58 -6.52
CA SER A 13 8.48 -7.30 -5.25
C SER A 13 8.50 -8.82 -5.43
N GLY A 14 8.17 -9.33 -6.62
CA GLY A 14 8.21 -10.77 -6.93
C GLY A 14 9.63 -11.33 -7.04
N PHE A 15 10.60 -10.48 -7.43
CA PHE A 15 12.02 -10.83 -7.53
C PHE A 15 12.89 -10.14 -6.48
N CYS A 16 12.30 -9.50 -5.46
CA CYS A 16 13.00 -8.80 -4.38
C CYS A 16 14.07 -7.81 -4.90
N LYS A 17 13.72 -6.99 -5.90
CA LYS A 17 14.66 -6.02 -6.48
C LYS A 17 14.00 -4.68 -6.78
N ASP A 18 14.75 -3.60 -6.56
CA ASP A 18 14.45 -2.28 -7.08
C ASP A 18 15.15 -2.10 -8.44
N VAL A 19 14.43 -1.60 -9.43
CA VAL A 19 14.95 -1.31 -10.77
C VAL A 19 15.14 0.19 -10.93
N PHE A 20 16.30 0.57 -11.47
CA PHE A 20 16.69 1.95 -11.69
C PHE A 20 17.11 2.17 -13.14
N LYS A 21 16.81 3.36 -13.67
CA LYS A 21 17.26 3.83 -14.99
C LYS A 21 18.51 4.67 -14.83
N SER A 22 19.50 4.50 -15.70
CA SER A 22 20.60 5.45 -15.82
C SER A 22 20.07 6.83 -16.20
N VAL A 23 20.65 7.88 -15.61
CA VAL A 23 20.41 9.27 -16.03
C VAL A 23 21.18 9.59 -17.30
N ASP A 24 22.40 9.07 -17.43
CA ASP A 24 23.34 9.45 -18.50
C ASP A 24 23.25 8.56 -19.74
N ILE A 25 22.83 7.30 -19.58
CA ILE A 25 22.86 6.29 -20.64
C ILE A 25 21.43 5.81 -20.93
N PRO A 26 20.84 6.21 -22.07
CA PRO A 26 19.51 5.74 -22.47
C PRO A 26 19.42 4.21 -22.49
N HIS A 27 18.29 3.68 -22.03
CA HIS A 27 17.99 2.24 -22.00
C HIS A 27 18.99 1.39 -21.19
N TYR A 28 19.75 2.00 -20.29
CA TYR A 28 20.63 1.29 -19.37
C TYR A 28 20.01 1.24 -17.97
N TYR A 29 20.05 0.07 -17.34
CA TYR A 29 19.34 -0.20 -16.10
C TYR A 29 20.26 -0.82 -15.05
N TYR A 30 19.91 -0.61 -13.80
CA TYR A 30 20.59 -1.17 -12.64
C TYR A 30 19.56 -1.74 -11.68
N ASN A 31 19.94 -2.78 -10.97
CA ASN A 31 19.11 -3.39 -9.96
C ASN A 31 19.78 -3.25 -8.59
N ARG A 32 18.96 -3.09 -7.55
CA ARG A 32 19.37 -3.24 -6.16
C ARG A 32 18.51 -4.32 -5.53
N ASP A 33 19.14 -5.35 -4.99
CA ASP A 33 18.43 -6.37 -4.22
C ASP A 33 17.80 -5.73 -2.96
N THR A 34 16.49 -5.89 -2.77
CA THR A 34 15.78 -5.20 -1.69
C THR A 34 16.16 -5.72 -0.31
N ALA A 35 16.53 -6.99 -0.19
CA ALA A 35 16.86 -7.63 1.09
C ALA A 35 18.31 -7.40 1.52
N SER A 36 19.25 -7.50 0.59
CA SER A 36 20.69 -7.41 0.86
C SER A 36 21.29 -6.05 0.53
N GLY A 37 20.60 -5.22 -0.26
CA GLY A 37 21.09 -3.93 -0.73
C GLY A 37 22.20 -4.02 -1.79
N VAL A 38 22.45 -5.21 -2.35
CA VAL A 38 23.51 -5.40 -3.34
C VAL A 38 23.09 -4.86 -4.72
N TRP A 39 23.98 -4.11 -5.35
CA TRP A 39 23.78 -3.50 -6.66
C TRP A 39 24.34 -4.34 -7.80
N TYR A 40 23.60 -4.39 -8.90
CA TYR A 40 23.92 -5.08 -10.14
C TYR A 40 23.66 -4.17 -11.35
N THR A 41 24.41 -4.36 -12.44
CA THR A 41 23.95 -3.98 -13.78
C THR A 41 22.77 -4.85 -14.18
N SER A 42 21.97 -4.39 -15.13
CA SER A 42 20.77 -5.10 -15.55
C SER A 42 20.66 -5.28 -17.06
N THR A 43 20.04 -6.39 -17.48
CA THR A 43 19.69 -6.61 -18.89
C THR A 43 18.51 -5.72 -19.31
N PRO A 44 18.50 -5.19 -20.54
CA PRO A 44 17.47 -4.24 -20.97
C PRO A 44 16.08 -4.87 -21.16
N ASP A 45 16.00 -6.18 -21.44
CA ASP A 45 14.73 -6.81 -21.86
C ASP A 45 13.86 -7.26 -20.67
N TYR A 46 14.48 -7.86 -19.65
CA TYR A 46 13.78 -8.46 -18.50
C TYR A 46 14.23 -7.88 -17.15
N TYR A 47 15.06 -6.85 -17.17
CA TYR A 47 15.68 -6.28 -15.98
C TYR A 47 16.33 -7.35 -15.10
N ALA A 48 16.93 -8.38 -15.71
CA ALA A 48 17.60 -9.43 -14.95
C ALA A 48 18.92 -8.91 -14.39
N ASN A 49 19.35 -9.41 -13.23
CA ASN A 49 20.68 -9.10 -12.72
C ASN A 49 21.73 -9.64 -13.70
N ASP A 50 22.67 -8.79 -14.11
CA ASP A 50 23.79 -9.17 -14.98
C ASP A 50 25.08 -9.26 -14.17
N ARG A 51 25.75 -8.14 -13.89
CA ARG A 51 27.02 -8.12 -13.15
C ARG A 51 26.90 -7.34 -11.87
N ARG A 52 27.46 -7.89 -10.78
CA ARG A 52 27.58 -7.18 -9.52
C ARG A 52 28.44 -5.92 -9.70
N ILE A 53 27.96 -4.78 -9.24
CA ILE A 53 28.69 -3.51 -9.32
C ILE A 53 29.91 -3.56 -8.38
N GLN A 54 31.03 -2.97 -8.82
CA GLN A 54 32.27 -2.93 -8.03
C GLN A 54 32.13 -2.05 -6.78
N GLN A 55 32.91 -2.33 -5.73
CA GLN A 55 32.81 -1.64 -4.45
C GLN A 55 33.29 -0.17 -4.49
N ASP A 56 34.09 0.20 -5.48
CA ASP A 56 34.61 1.57 -5.67
C ASP A 56 33.66 2.48 -6.48
N VAL A 57 32.43 2.00 -6.75
CA VAL A 57 31.37 2.71 -7.44
C VAL A 57 30.31 3.21 -6.45
N ILE A 58 30.04 4.50 -6.50
CA ILE A 58 28.92 5.16 -5.81
C ILE A 58 27.75 5.26 -6.79
N ILE A 59 26.57 4.87 -6.31
CA ILE A 59 25.29 5.05 -6.99
C ILE A 59 24.58 6.26 -6.37
N GLU A 60 24.37 7.29 -7.17
CA GLU A 60 23.59 8.47 -6.79
C GLU A 60 22.16 8.28 -7.31
N VAL A 61 21.22 8.00 -6.41
CA VAL A 61 19.81 7.90 -6.79
C VAL A 61 19.23 9.31 -6.80
N VAL A 62 18.69 9.74 -7.93
CA VAL A 62 18.19 11.09 -8.20
C VAL A 62 16.67 11.06 -8.33
N ALA A 63 16.00 12.00 -7.66
CA ALA A 63 14.59 12.28 -7.84
C ALA A 63 14.34 13.79 -7.71
N GLY A 64 13.51 14.37 -8.60
CA GLY A 64 13.21 15.81 -8.57
C GLY A 64 14.44 16.72 -8.66
N GLY A 65 15.50 16.29 -9.37
CA GLY A 65 16.76 17.04 -9.50
C GLY A 65 17.65 17.02 -8.25
N ARG A 66 17.36 16.16 -7.27
CA ARG A 66 18.14 16.03 -6.02
C ARG A 66 18.61 14.60 -5.82
N VAL A 67 19.79 14.45 -5.20
CA VAL A 67 20.29 13.13 -4.77
C VAL A 67 19.54 12.69 -3.51
N ILE A 68 18.68 11.68 -3.65
CA ILE A 68 17.87 11.13 -2.57
C ILE A 68 18.55 9.96 -1.86
N ALA A 69 19.52 9.29 -2.50
CA ALA A 69 20.34 8.25 -1.89
C ALA A 69 21.77 8.31 -2.41
N LEU A 70 22.72 7.93 -1.55
CA LEU A 70 24.12 7.70 -1.89
C LEU A 70 24.46 6.28 -1.49
N ASP A 71 24.40 5.34 -2.43
CA ASP A 71 24.48 3.92 -2.17
C ASP A 71 25.59 3.26 -3.01
N GLY A 72 25.76 1.95 -2.89
CA GLY A 72 26.75 1.16 -3.62
C GLY A 72 27.18 -0.06 -2.83
N ASN A 73 27.97 -0.93 -3.45
CA ASN A 73 28.42 -2.17 -2.83
C ASN A 73 29.58 -1.99 -1.83
N GLY A 74 30.29 -0.87 -1.88
CA GLY A 74 31.36 -0.52 -0.93
C GLY A 74 30.88 0.35 0.22
N ASP A 75 31.74 0.51 1.21
CA ASP A 75 31.58 1.50 2.27
C ASP A 75 32.32 2.79 1.91
N PHE A 76 31.73 3.95 2.24
CA PHE A 76 32.28 5.26 1.94
C PHE A 76 31.64 6.37 2.80
N GLU A 77 32.37 7.46 3.00
CA GLU A 77 31.89 8.60 3.77
C GLU A 77 30.62 9.19 3.16
N GLY A 78 29.61 9.42 4.00
CA GLY A 78 28.32 9.97 3.56
C GLY A 78 27.39 8.97 2.89
N LYS A 79 27.69 7.66 2.92
CA LYS A 79 26.78 6.61 2.44
C LYS A 79 25.44 6.70 3.14
N ARG A 80 24.37 6.83 2.33
CA ARG A 80 22.97 6.84 2.73
C ARG A 80 22.23 5.90 1.80
N PRO A 81 22.09 4.61 2.19
CA PRO A 81 21.51 3.58 1.35
C PRO A 81 20.09 3.94 0.88
N PHE A 82 19.72 3.43 -0.29
CA PHE A 82 18.34 3.52 -0.76
C PHE A 82 17.44 2.66 0.14
N VAL A 83 16.28 3.17 0.53
CA VAL A 83 15.27 2.43 1.28
C VAL A 83 14.21 1.95 0.30
N PRO A 84 14.01 0.63 0.11
CA PRO A 84 12.96 0.08 -0.74
C PRO A 84 11.59 0.64 -0.38
N PHE A 85 10.71 0.77 -1.38
CA PHE A 85 9.40 1.37 -1.15
C PHE A 85 8.53 0.47 -0.26
N ASN A 86 8.62 -0.85 -0.42
CA ASN A 86 7.89 -1.79 0.42
C ASN A 86 8.30 -1.76 1.90
N GLU A 87 9.55 -1.43 2.21
CA GLU A 87 10.03 -1.28 3.59
C GLU A 87 9.42 -0.04 4.22
N PHE A 88 9.34 1.05 3.44
CA PHE A 88 8.62 2.25 3.84
C PHE A 88 7.13 1.98 4.07
N GLU A 89 6.46 1.28 3.17
CA GLU A 89 5.04 0.91 3.32
C GLU A 89 4.79 0.14 4.60
N LYS A 90 5.60 -0.90 4.86
CA LYS A 90 5.51 -1.71 6.08
C LYS A 90 5.79 -0.89 7.33
N SER A 91 6.83 -0.06 7.31
CA SER A 91 7.21 0.79 8.44
C SER A 91 6.10 1.80 8.76
N LEU A 92 5.52 2.41 7.72
CA LEU A 92 4.41 3.36 7.85
C LEU A 92 3.17 2.69 8.44
N ALA A 93 2.75 1.54 7.90
CA ALA A 93 1.61 0.79 8.42
C ALA A 93 1.81 0.41 9.91
N ASN A 94 2.97 -0.14 10.26
CA ASN A 94 3.28 -0.54 11.64
C ASN A 94 3.31 0.66 12.59
N SER A 95 3.94 1.76 12.19
CA SER A 95 4.01 2.99 13.00
C SER A 95 2.62 3.59 13.24
N PHE A 96 1.80 3.65 12.18
CA PHE A 96 0.45 4.19 12.26
C PHE A 96 -0.47 3.32 13.12
N ALA A 97 -0.42 1.98 12.94
CA ALA A 97 -1.14 1.03 13.78
C ALA A 97 -0.74 1.13 15.26
N GLY A 98 0.56 1.25 15.56
CA GLY A 98 1.04 1.39 16.93
C GLY A 98 0.55 2.65 17.65
N GLN A 99 0.17 3.69 16.91
CA GLN A 99 -0.39 4.93 17.48
C GLN A 99 -1.92 4.86 17.68
N GLN A 100 -2.59 3.89 17.08
CA GLN A 100 -4.06 3.79 17.08
C GLN A 100 -4.51 2.35 17.38
N PRO A 101 -4.68 1.98 18.67
CA PRO A 101 -5.04 0.62 19.07
C PRO A 101 -6.40 0.12 18.55
N LYS A 102 -7.24 1.02 18.04
CA LYS A 102 -8.56 0.70 17.49
C LYS A 102 -8.51 0.18 16.04
N LEU A 103 -7.37 0.30 15.37
CA LEU A 103 -7.22 -0.15 14.00
C LEU A 103 -7.24 -1.67 13.94
N ARG A 104 -7.87 -2.17 12.88
CA ARG A 104 -8.10 -3.59 12.63
C ARG A 104 -7.40 -4.01 11.35
N SER A 105 -6.97 -5.27 11.32
CA SER A 105 -6.28 -5.85 10.17
C SER A 105 -7.22 -6.12 9.00
N TYR A 106 -6.64 -6.44 7.85
CA TYR A 106 -7.37 -6.91 6.68
C TYR A 106 -8.18 -8.18 6.97
N GLU A 107 -7.62 -9.11 7.74
CA GLU A 107 -8.29 -10.36 8.12
C GLU A 107 -9.51 -10.09 9.00
N GLU A 108 -9.40 -9.17 9.96
CA GLU A 108 -10.53 -8.75 10.79
C GLU A 108 -11.62 -8.05 9.96
N MET A 109 -11.22 -7.19 9.03
CA MET A 109 -12.15 -6.54 8.08
C MET A 109 -12.88 -7.58 7.22
N LYS A 110 -12.13 -8.54 6.65
CA LYS A 110 -12.70 -9.63 5.87
C LYS A 110 -13.65 -10.49 6.69
N ALA A 111 -13.27 -10.87 7.91
CA ALA A 111 -14.12 -11.63 8.82
C ALA A 111 -15.41 -10.85 9.16
N LYS A 112 -15.30 -9.53 9.39
CA LYS A 112 -16.47 -8.67 9.63
C LYS A 112 -17.39 -8.64 8.43
N LEU A 113 -16.89 -8.47 7.21
CA LEU A 113 -17.70 -8.50 5.99
C LEU A 113 -18.43 -9.83 5.81
N LEU A 114 -17.73 -10.96 6.00
CA LEU A 114 -18.30 -12.30 5.87
C LEU A 114 -19.39 -12.59 6.91
N SER A 115 -19.37 -11.90 8.06
CA SER A 115 -20.38 -12.04 9.11
C SER A 115 -21.69 -11.30 8.83
N LEU A 116 -21.71 -10.41 7.84
CA LEU A 116 -22.86 -9.57 7.53
C LEU A 116 -23.69 -10.16 6.37
N PRO A 117 -25.02 -9.95 6.35
CA PRO A 117 -25.86 -10.36 5.23
C PRO A 117 -25.35 -9.78 3.90
N GLY A 118 -25.19 -10.63 2.89
CA GLY A 118 -24.60 -10.27 1.59
C GLY A 118 -23.07 -10.45 1.53
N GLY A 119 -22.44 -10.74 2.66
CA GLY A 119 -21.02 -11.09 2.77
C GLY A 119 -20.72 -12.52 2.32
N GLU A 120 -21.70 -13.43 2.37
CA GLU A 120 -21.54 -14.84 2.04
C GLU A 120 -21.07 -15.05 0.59
N ALA A 121 -21.38 -14.11 -0.30
CA ALA A 121 -20.91 -14.10 -1.68
C ALA A 121 -19.37 -14.07 -1.81
N TYR A 122 -18.65 -13.65 -0.76
CA TYR A 122 -17.18 -13.53 -0.71
C TYR A 122 -16.51 -14.65 0.09
N ALA A 123 -17.28 -15.63 0.56
CA ALA A 123 -16.75 -16.77 1.33
C ALA A 123 -16.00 -17.77 0.44
N ASP A 124 -16.32 -17.84 -0.85
CA ASP A 124 -15.71 -18.77 -1.80
C ASP A 124 -14.45 -18.15 -2.45
N PRO A 125 -13.24 -18.65 -2.13
CA PRO A 125 -11.99 -18.15 -2.68
C PRO A 125 -11.83 -18.42 -4.20
N HIS A 126 -12.63 -19.32 -4.77
CA HIS A 126 -12.58 -19.67 -6.19
C HIS A 126 -13.55 -18.86 -7.07
N ARG A 127 -14.53 -18.20 -6.46
CA ARG A 127 -15.56 -17.43 -7.18
C ARG A 127 -15.19 -15.98 -7.39
N TYR A 128 -14.54 -15.36 -6.39
CA TYR A 128 -14.16 -13.96 -6.43
C TYR A 128 -12.81 -13.82 -5.71
N TRP A 129 -11.72 -13.82 -6.46
CA TRP A 129 -10.37 -13.57 -5.93
C TRP A 129 -10.35 -12.20 -5.24
N GLU A 130 -10.43 -12.13 -3.91
CA GLU A 130 -10.16 -10.94 -3.09
C GLU A 130 -10.89 -9.63 -3.49
N ASN A 131 -12.04 -9.73 -4.15
CA ASN A 131 -12.65 -8.59 -4.87
C ASN A 131 -13.64 -7.73 -4.04
N TRP A 132 -13.68 -7.85 -2.71
CA TRP A 132 -14.63 -7.04 -1.92
C TRP A 132 -14.40 -5.53 -2.08
N VAL A 133 -13.16 -5.13 -2.38
CA VAL A 133 -12.77 -3.74 -2.72
C VAL A 133 -13.46 -3.23 -4.00
N PHE A 134 -13.88 -4.10 -4.91
CA PHE A 134 -14.57 -3.67 -6.14
C PHE A 134 -16.07 -3.38 -5.93
N ASN A 135 -16.62 -3.75 -4.78
CA ASN A 135 -18.04 -3.55 -4.46
C ASN A 135 -18.22 -2.45 -3.41
N LEU A 136 -17.40 -1.42 -3.47
CA LEU A 136 -17.49 -0.22 -2.65
C LEU A 136 -18.30 0.87 -3.36
N ASP A 137 -19.10 1.63 -2.61
CA ASP A 137 -19.81 2.79 -3.14
C ASP A 137 -18.86 3.99 -3.25
N PHE A 138 -18.28 4.16 -4.43
CA PHE A 138 -17.37 5.27 -4.71
C PHE A 138 -18.07 6.63 -4.83
N ARG A 139 -19.41 6.69 -4.84
CA ARG A 139 -20.16 7.95 -5.00
C ARG A 139 -20.24 8.78 -3.72
N HIS A 140 -20.14 8.13 -2.56
CA HIS A 140 -20.29 8.77 -1.25
C HIS A 140 -19.03 8.63 -0.39
N VAL A 141 -17.86 8.74 -1.02
CA VAL A 141 -16.57 8.62 -0.34
C VAL A 141 -16.23 9.95 0.32
N THR A 142 -15.85 9.89 1.59
CA THR A 142 -15.22 11.02 2.29
C THR A 142 -13.74 10.72 2.49
N GLU A 143 -12.89 11.67 2.11
CA GLU A 143 -11.44 11.60 2.29
C GLU A 143 -11.00 12.67 3.29
N GLN A 144 -10.23 12.27 4.29
CA GLN A 144 -9.62 13.19 5.26
C GLN A 144 -8.13 12.92 5.38
N ILE A 145 -7.31 13.97 5.37
CA ILE A 145 -5.89 13.88 5.72
C ILE A 145 -5.79 13.77 7.25
N VAL A 146 -5.18 12.69 7.73
CA VAL A 146 -5.03 12.38 9.16
C VAL A 146 -3.57 12.35 9.61
N GLY A 147 -2.63 12.48 8.69
CA GLY A 147 -1.21 12.53 8.99
C GLY A 147 -0.35 12.73 7.76
N ALA A 148 0.96 12.71 7.96
CA ALA A 148 1.95 12.78 6.90
C ALA A 148 3.10 11.81 7.15
N ALA A 149 3.77 11.40 6.09
CA ALA A 149 4.96 10.56 6.11
C ALA A 149 5.95 11.03 5.04
N SER A 150 7.22 10.65 5.15
CA SER A 150 8.23 10.98 4.15
C SER A 150 9.03 9.74 3.81
N TRP A 151 9.21 9.50 2.52
CA TRP A 151 10.09 8.48 1.98
C TRP A 151 11.11 9.11 1.04
N MET A 152 12.39 8.99 1.38
CA MET A 152 13.49 9.50 0.56
C MET A 152 13.36 10.99 0.19
N GLY A 153 12.72 11.79 1.05
CA GLY A 153 12.47 13.21 0.83
C GLY A 153 11.21 13.53 0.01
N VAL A 154 10.44 12.52 -0.38
CA VAL A 154 9.10 12.66 -0.97
C VAL A 154 8.07 12.59 0.16
N GLU A 155 7.25 13.63 0.27
CA GLU A 155 6.17 13.68 1.26
C GLU A 155 4.91 12.96 0.79
N PHE A 156 4.24 12.31 1.74
CA PHE A 156 2.97 11.60 1.56
C PHE A 156 1.97 12.07 2.60
N HIS A 157 0.72 12.22 2.20
CA HIS A 157 -0.41 12.34 3.12
C HIS A 157 -0.90 10.94 3.51
N ILE A 158 -1.20 10.75 4.80
CA ILE A 158 -1.96 9.61 5.31
C ILE A 158 -3.44 10.02 5.29
N LEU A 159 -4.26 9.19 4.66
CA LEU A 159 -5.66 9.43 4.36
C LEU A 159 -6.52 8.46 5.18
N ALA A 160 -7.58 8.97 5.80
CA ALA A 160 -8.71 8.19 6.26
C ALA A 160 -9.81 8.32 5.22
N ILE A 161 -10.17 7.21 4.57
CA ILE A 161 -11.19 7.18 3.53
C ILE A 161 -12.37 6.32 3.97
N GLN A 162 -13.54 6.92 4.10
CA GLN A 162 -14.75 6.18 4.45
C GLN A 162 -15.39 5.58 3.19
N TYR A 163 -15.69 4.28 3.27
CA TYR A 163 -16.36 3.52 2.23
C TYR A 163 -17.60 2.84 2.79
N THR A 164 -18.58 2.61 1.90
CA THR A 164 -19.72 1.73 2.14
C THR A 164 -19.57 0.50 1.24
N HIS A 165 -19.58 -0.70 1.80
CA HIS A 165 -19.61 -1.93 1.04
C HIS A 165 -21.04 -2.16 0.52
N ILE A 166 -21.25 -2.08 -0.79
CA ILE A 166 -22.57 -2.06 -1.44
C ILE A 166 -23.43 -3.27 -1.04
N PRO A 167 -22.93 -4.52 -1.07
CA PRO A 167 -23.76 -5.69 -0.77
C PRO A 167 -24.25 -5.75 0.68
N THR A 168 -23.45 -5.26 1.63
CA THR A 168 -23.74 -5.40 3.07
C THR A 168 -24.24 -4.09 3.70
N GLY A 169 -24.12 -2.96 3.01
CA GLY A 169 -24.36 -1.62 3.57
C GLY A 169 -23.32 -1.19 4.62
N PHE A 170 -22.28 -1.99 4.83
CA PHE A 170 -21.32 -1.80 5.92
C PHE A 170 -20.42 -0.60 5.67
N VAL A 171 -20.38 0.32 6.64
CA VAL A 171 -19.55 1.52 6.58
C VAL A 171 -18.28 1.30 7.40
N PHE A 172 -17.13 1.59 6.77
CA PHE A 172 -15.82 1.47 7.41
C PHE A 172 -14.88 2.54 6.87
N THR A 173 -13.80 2.79 7.60
CA THR A 173 -12.71 3.67 7.20
C THR A 173 -11.52 2.80 6.78
N ASN A 174 -11.00 3.03 5.58
CA ASN A 174 -9.75 2.46 5.10
C ASN A 174 -8.66 3.53 5.15
N TYR A 175 -7.54 3.18 5.78
CA TYR A 175 -6.38 4.07 5.85
C TYR A 175 -5.47 3.82 4.66
N ARG A 176 -5.13 4.90 3.97
CA ARG A 176 -4.34 4.89 2.74
C ARG A 176 -3.27 5.95 2.82
N PHE A 177 -2.38 6.00 1.85
CA PHE A 177 -1.45 7.11 1.71
C PHE A 177 -1.23 7.48 0.24
N ARG A 178 -0.92 8.75 -0.01
CA ARG A 178 -0.78 9.34 -1.34
C ARG A 178 0.35 10.37 -1.34
N PRO A 179 1.17 10.49 -2.41
CA PRO A 179 2.11 11.60 -2.53
C PRO A 179 1.42 12.95 -2.29
N ALA A 180 2.00 13.80 -1.43
CA ALA A 180 1.41 15.07 -1.04
C ALA A 180 1.26 16.05 -2.22
N SER A 181 2.01 15.84 -3.30
CA SER A 181 1.92 16.60 -4.55
C SER A 181 0.67 16.30 -5.39
N LEU A 182 -0.05 15.21 -5.10
CA LEU A 182 -1.24 14.82 -5.85
C LEU A 182 -2.53 15.34 -5.20
N PRO A 183 -3.53 15.75 -6.01
CA PRO A 183 -4.79 16.29 -5.51
C PRO A 183 -5.64 15.23 -4.81
N SER A 184 -6.65 15.69 -4.05
CA SER A 184 -7.66 14.82 -3.42
C SER A 184 -8.38 13.96 -4.47
N GLY A 185 -8.70 12.72 -4.10
CA GLY A 185 -9.36 11.75 -4.98
C GLY A 185 -8.46 11.10 -6.04
N SER A 186 -7.16 11.43 -6.11
CA SER A 186 -6.25 10.69 -6.98
C SER A 186 -5.84 9.33 -6.37
N ASP A 187 -5.14 8.52 -7.17
CA ASP A 187 -4.64 7.22 -6.76
C ASP A 187 -3.85 7.29 -5.43
N SER A 188 -4.12 6.30 -4.58
CA SER A 188 -3.53 6.14 -3.26
C SER A 188 -3.32 4.65 -2.96
N ARG A 189 -2.38 4.35 -2.07
CA ARG A 189 -2.02 2.99 -1.69
C ARG A 189 -2.62 2.61 -0.35
N ASP A 190 -3.12 1.39 -0.25
CA ASP A 190 -3.76 0.86 0.95
C ASP A 190 -2.71 0.51 2.01
N LEU A 191 -2.92 0.93 3.27
CA LEU A 191 -2.10 0.50 4.41
C LEU A 191 -2.55 -0.83 4.99
N LEU A 192 -3.65 -1.40 4.49
CA LEU A 192 -4.33 -2.60 5.00
C LEU A 192 -4.77 -2.45 6.46
N LEU A 193 -5.15 -1.22 6.82
CA LEU A 193 -5.63 -0.85 8.14
C LEU A 193 -7.03 -0.27 8.03
N TYR A 194 -7.91 -0.72 8.94
CA TYR A 194 -9.33 -0.41 8.89
C TYR A 194 -9.86 0.03 10.26
N ASP A 195 -10.90 0.83 10.27
CA ASP A 195 -11.65 1.22 11.47
C ASP A 195 -13.15 1.23 11.14
N TRP A 196 -13.99 0.90 12.11
CA TRP A 196 -15.44 1.02 12.00
C TRP A 196 -16.05 1.11 13.40
N GLN A 197 -17.15 1.86 13.51
CA GLN A 197 -17.94 1.89 14.73
C GLN A 197 -18.53 0.50 14.96
N ALA A 198 -18.41 -0.02 16.18
CA ALA A 198 -19.15 -1.21 16.56
C ALA A 198 -20.62 -0.79 16.68
N GLU A 199 -21.39 -0.97 15.61
CA GLU A 199 -22.84 -0.81 15.68
C GLU A 199 -23.40 -1.93 16.58
N ASP A 200 -24.10 -1.55 17.64
CA ASP A 200 -24.98 -2.43 18.40
C ASP A 200 -26.07 -2.96 17.45
N LEU A 201 -25.78 -4.06 16.76
CA LEU A 201 -26.72 -4.74 15.86
C LEU A 201 -27.87 -5.46 16.60
N SER A 202 -28.13 -5.13 17.88
CA SER A 202 -29.23 -5.69 18.67
C SER A 202 -30.60 -5.05 18.39
N ALA A 203 -30.68 -3.96 17.61
CA ALA A 203 -31.91 -3.17 17.48
C ALA A 203 -32.63 -3.25 16.12
N ALA A 204 -32.30 -4.21 15.25
CA ALA A 204 -32.97 -4.33 13.94
C ALA A 204 -33.38 -5.77 13.61
N LEU A 205 -34.15 -6.40 14.49
CA LEU A 205 -35.12 -7.42 14.08
C LEU A 205 -36.51 -6.87 14.42
N PRO A 206 -37.37 -6.57 13.43
CA PRO A 206 -38.76 -6.30 13.74
C PRO A 206 -39.37 -7.55 14.36
N ASP A 207 -39.92 -7.37 15.56
CA ASP A 207 -40.66 -8.36 16.31
C ASP A 207 -41.75 -8.99 15.44
N GLN A 208 -41.58 -10.27 15.07
CA GLN A 208 -42.61 -11.03 14.35
C GLN A 208 -43.65 -11.65 15.29
N SER A 209 -43.75 -11.22 16.55
CA SER A 209 -44.87 -11.59 17.42
C SER A 209 -46.12 -10.75 17.13
N GLY A 210 -46.65 -10.85 15.91
CA GLY A 210 -47.75 -9.99 15.49
C GLY A 210 -48.57 -10.46 14.28
N ILE A 211 -48.58 -11.75 13.92
CA ILE A 211 -49.59 -12.27 13.00
C ILE A 211 -50.63 -13.05 13.80
N ASN A 212 -51.68 -12.30 14.10
CA ASN A 212 -52.90 -12.70 14.77
C ASN A 212 -53.47 -14.01 14.19
N LYS A 213 -53.81 -14.89 15.13
CA LYS A 213 -54.94 -15.81 15.03
C LYS A 213 -56.15 -15.02 14.53
N ASN A 214 -56.81 -15.52 13.49
CA ASN A 214 -58.26 -15.46 13.27
C ASN A 214 -58.58 -15.94 11.85
N LYS A 215 -58.90 -17.23 11.73
CA LYS A 215 -59.96 -17.71 10.85
C LYS A 215 -60.63 -18.89 11.57
N GLU A 216 -61.72 -18.54 12.27
CA GLU A 216 -62.81 -19.44 12.61
C GLU A 216 -63.58 -19.83 11.34
N GLU A 217 -64.12 -21.06 11.41
CA GLU A 217 -65.29 -21.63 10.70
C GLU A 217 -65.29 -21.78 9.17
#